data_AF-A0A482RJ58-F1
#
_entry.id   AF-A0A482RJ58-F1
#
_cell.length_a   1.000
_cell.length_b   1.000
_cell.length_c   1.000
_cell.angle_alpha   90.00
_cell.angle_beta   90.00
_cell.angle_gamma   90.00
#
_symmetry.space_group_name_H-M   'P 1'
#
loop_
_entity.id
_entity.type
_entity.pdbx_description
1 polymer ?
#
loop_
_entity_poly.entity_id
_entity_poly.type
_entity_poly.pdbx_seq_one_letter_code
_entity_poly.pdbx_strand_id
1 'polypeptide(L)'
;MDSVVDQANETHLAPWLAMLKQYKISVTPLSPYLHKQLLQHNHLNIDGSAIEAAGFKYAVPECTMEGVRDSIVAHMVQGIFPVRVRARHIPRTHLPAAACRLPGH
;
A
#
# COMPACT_ATOMS: atom_id res chain seq x y z
N MET A 1 -0.69 -23.37 -7.56
CA MET A 1 -1.02 -22.05 -6.96
C MET A 1 -0.63 -22.00 -5.49
N ASP A 2 -0.76 -23.08 -4.71
CA ASP A 2 -0.36 -23.12 -3.29
C ASP A 2 1.05 -22.60 -3.02
N SER A 3 2.04 -23.11 -3.75
CA SER A 3 3.44 -22.70 -3.62
C SER A 3 3.69 -21.21 -3.87
N VAL A 4 2.89 -20.54 -4.72
CA VAL A 4 3.05 -19.11 -5.01
C VAL A 4 2.52 -18.25 -3.86
N VAL A 5 1.42 -18.69 -3.24
CA VAL A 5 0.86 -17.98 -2.08
C VAL A 5 1.74 -18.16 -0.86
N ASP A 6 2.24 -19.38 -0.64
CA ASP A 6 3.13 -19.69 0.48
C ASP A 6 4.46 -18.93 0.33
N GLN A 7 5.05 -18.90 -0.88
CA GLN A 7 6.23 -18.11 -1.19
C GLN A 7 6.00 -16.60 -1.01
N ALA A 8 4.84 -16.07 -1.43
CA ALA A 8 4.52 -14.65 -1.28
C ALA A 8 4.34 -14.26 0.21
N ASN A 9 3.71 -15.12 1.01
CA ASN A 9 3.55 -14.94 2.44
C ASN A 9 4.91 -14.90 3.16
N GLU A 10 5.81 -15.83 2.84
CA GLU A 10 7.15 -15.89 3.43
C GLU A 10 8.04 -14.72 2.96
N THR A 11 8.03 -14.41 1.66
CA THR A 11 8.96 -13.44 1.07
C THR A 11 8.56 -12.00 1.35
N HIS A 12 7.26 -11.69 1.37
CA HIS A 12 6.79 -10.31 1.40
C HIS A 12 6.07 -9.95 2.71
N LEU A 13 5.18 -10.82 3.22
CA LEU A 13 4.35 -10.47 4.37
C LEU A 13 5.10 -10.56 5.71
N ALA A 14 5.98 -11.55 5.88
CA ALA A 14 6.79 -11.64 7.10
C ALA A 14 7.70 -10.40 7.31
N PRO A 15 8.45 -9.91 6.29
CA PRO A 15 9.17 -8.64 6.39
C PRO A 15 8.26 -7.43 6.62
N TRP A 16 7.08 -7.41 5.99
CA TRP A 16 6.11 -6.34 6.16
C TRP A 16 5.64 -6.22 7.61
N LEU A 17 5.24 -7.32 8.24
CA LEU A 17 4.82 -7.36 9.64
C LEU A 17 5.95 -6.96 10.59
N ALA A 18 7.18 -7.38 10.31
CA ALA A 18 8.34 -6.96 11.07
C ALA A 18 8.54 -5.43 11.02
N MET A 19 8.36 -4.83 9.83
CA MET A 19 8.39 -3.37 9.69
C MET A 19 7.25 -2.70 10.45
N LEU A 20 6.00 -3.15 10.30
CA LEU A 20 4.86 -2.53 11.02
C LEU A 20 5.07 -2.52 12.54
N LYS A 21 5.63 -3.61 13.11
CA LYS A 21 6.00 -3.69 14.52
C LYS A 21 7.05 -2.64 14.90
N GLN A 22 8.09 -2.45 14.07
CA GLN A 22 9.12 -1.43 14.31
C GLN A 22 8.55 0.00 14.30
N TYR A 23 7.61 0.28 13.39
CA TYR A 23 6.98 1.60 13.25
C TYR A 23 5.75 1.79 14.14
N LYS A 24 5.41 0.81 15.01
CA LYS A 24 4.24 0.83 15.90
C LYS A 24 2.90 1.08 15.16
N ILE A 25 2.79 0.55 13.94
CA ILE A 25 1.57 0.66 13.13
C ILE A 25 0.70 -0.56 13.42
N SER A 26 -0.48 -0.35 14.00
CA SER A 26 -1.45 -1.41 14.35
C SER A 26 -2.56 -1.60 13.32
N VAL A 27 -2.87 -0.56 12.54
CA VAL A 27 -3.95 -0.57 11.56
C VAL A 27 -3.35 -0.56 10.15
N THR A 28 -3.43 -1.70 9.47
CA THR A 28 -2.99 -1.86 8.09
C THR A 28 -4.07 -2.58 7.28
N PRO A 29 -4.29 -2.22 6.01
CA PRO A 29 -5.24 -2.90 5.13
C PRO A 29 -4.75 -4.30 4.74
N LEU A 30 -3.48 -4.62 5.02
CA LEU A 30 -2.90 -5.91 4.68
C LEU A 30 -3.05 -6.87 5.86
N SER A 31 -3.86 -7.91 5.66
CA SER A 31 -3.96 -9.01 6.61
C SER A 31 -2.59 -9.71 6.76
N PRO A 32 -2.26 -10.29 7.94
CA PRO A 32 -0.94 -10.88 8.19
C PRO A 32 -0.58 -12.05 7.25
N TYR A 33 -1.57 -12.59 6.55
CA TYR A 33 -1.44 -13.70 5.61
C TYR A 33 -2.34 -13.45 4.39
N LEU A 34 -1.85 -13.80 3.20
CA LEU A 34 -2.64 -13.83 1.99
C LEU A 34 -3.41 -15.14 1.94
N HIS A 35 -4.74 -15.04 1.98
CA HIS A 35 -5.62 -16.21 1.87
C HIS A 35 -5.67 -16.71 0.43
N LYS A 36 -5.39 -18.00 0.23
CA LYS A 36 -5.41 -18.66 -1.09
C LYS A 36 -6.73 -18.48 -1.83
N GLN A 37 -7.84 -18.43 -1.11
CA GLN A 37 -9.18 -18.23 -1.68
C GLN A 37 -9.33 -16.87 -2.40
N LEU A 38 -8.58 -15.83 -2.02
CA LEU A 38 -8.60 -14.53 -2.69
C LEU A 38 -8.01 -14.58 -4.11
N LEU A 39 -7.10 -15.54 -4.35
CA LEU A 39 -6.40 -15.70 -5.61
C LEU A 39 -7.01 -16.78 -6.52
N GLN A 40 -7.83 -17.67 -5.97
CA GLN A 40 -8.39 -18.81 -6.71
C GLN A 40 -9.60 -18.44 -7.59
N HIS A 41 -10.35 -17.37 -7.28
CA HIS A 41 -11.65 -17.11 -7.91
C HIS A 41 -11.91 -15.64 -8.30
N ASN A 42 -10.88 -14.79 -8.39
CA ASN A 42 -11.07 -13.38 -8.76
C ASN A 42 -10.60 -13.10 -10.19
N HIS A 43 -11.54 -12.65 -11.03
CA HIS A 43 -11.21 -11.92 -12.25
C HIS A 43 -10.60 -10.58 -11.82
N LEU A 44 -9.28 -10.43 -11.98
CA LEU A 44 -8.55 -9.21 -11.60
C LEU A 44 -8.74 -8.07 -12.61
N ASN A 45 -9.47 -8.33 -13.69
CA ASN A 45 -9.86 -7.36 -14.70
C ASN A 45 -11.39 -7.36 -14.83
N ILE A 46 -11.95 -6.16 -15.00
CA ILE A 46 -13.37 -5.95 -15.28
C ILE A 46 -13.45 -5.29 -16.64
N ASP A 47 -14.36 -5.76 -17.49
CA ASP A 47 -14.67 -5.07 -18.75
C ASP A 47 -15.40 -3.75 -18.44
N GLY A 48 -14.72 -2.63 -18.70
CA GLY A 48 -15.22 -1.28 -18.44
C GLY A 48 -16.22 -0.77 -19.47
N SER A 49 -16.45 -1.49 -20.58
CA SER A 49 -17.23 -1.02 -21.73
C SER A 49 -18.65 -0.58 -21.34
N ALA A 50 -19.28 -1.28 -20.38
CA ALA A 50 -20.63 -0.92 -19.90
C ALA A 50 -20.67 0.40 -19.12
N ILE A 51 -19.60 0.72 -18.39
CA ILE A 51 -19.48 1.94 -17.58
C ILE A 51 -19.16 3.13 -18.48
N GLU A 52 -18.29 2.94 -19.47
CA GLU A 52 -18.01 3.95 -20.50
C GLU A 52 -19.25 4.28 -21.32
N ALA A 53 -20.05 3.26 -21.69
CA ALA A 53 -21.31 3.44 -22.41
C ALA A 53 -22.35 4.25 -21.60
N ALA A 54 -22.28 4.21 -20.27
CA ALA A 54 -23.11 5.03 -19.38
C ALA A 54 -22.64 6.49 -19.27
N GLY A 55 -21.56 6.87 -19.96
CA GLY A 55 -21.02 8.22 -19.98
C GLY A 55 -20.00 8.53 -18.87
N PHE A 56 -19.56 7.51 -18.12
CA PHE A 56 -18.48 7.66 -17.15
C PHE A 56 -17.14 7.88 -17.86
N LYS A 57 -16.31 8.78 -17.32
CA LYS A 57 -14.96 9.05 -17.83
C LYS A 57 -13.93 8.76 -16.76
N TYR A 58 -12.93 7.96 -17.10
CA TYR A 58 -11.80 7.70 -16.22
C TYR A 58 -10.95 8.96 -16.06
N ALA A 59 -10.80 9.43 -14.83
CA ALA A 59 -9.86 10.50 -14.50
C ALA A 59 -8.40 10.03 -14.59
N VAL A 60 -8.18 8.73 -14.36
CA VAL A 60 -6.88 8.04 -14.47
C VAL A 60 -7.11 6.82 -15.37
N PRO A 61 -6.91 6.95 -16.70
CA PRO A 61 -7.24 5.88 -17.66
C PRO A 61 -6.23 4.72 -17.64
N GLU A 62 -5.00 4.99 -17.20
CA GLU A 62 -3.91 4.00 -17.20
C GLU A 62 -3.27 3.91 -15.81
N CYS A 63 -2.89 2.70 -15.42
CA CYS A 63 -2.10 2.47 -14.21
C CYS A 63 -0.65 2.87 -14.48
N THR A 64 -0.26 4.07 -14.05
CA THR A 64 1.10 4.59 -14.20
C THR A 64 1.94 4.32 -12.96
N MET A 65 3.26 4.22 -13.14
CA MET A 65 4.20 4.06 -12.02
C MET A 65 4.16 5.24 -11.06
N GLU A 66 3.90 6.44 -11.58
CA GLU A 66 3.71 7.67 -10.82
C GLU A 66 2.48 7.58 -9.93
N GLY A 67 1.33 7.16 -10.49
CA GLY A 67 0.09 7.00 -9.71
C GLY A 67 0.21 5.96 -8.60
N VAL A 68 0.94 4.87 -8.85
CA VAL A 68 1.24 3.87 -7.82
C VAL A 68 2.11 4.47 -6.71
N ARG A 69 3.13 5.27 -7.06
CA ARG A 69 3.98 5.96 -6.07
C ARG A 69 3.18 6.96 -5.24
N ASP A 70 2.33 7.75 -5.87
CA ASP A 70 1.49 8.73 -5.19
C ASP A 70 0.51 8.06 -4.22
N SER A 71 -0.07 6.93 -4.63
CA SER A 71 -0.90 6.10 -3.75
C SER A 71 -0.12 5.61 -2.54
N ILE A 72 1.10 5.09 -2.73
CA ILE A 72 1.96 4.65 -1.61
C ILE A 72 2.24 5.82 -0.65
N VAL A 73 2.55 7.01 -1.17
CA VAL A 73 2.80 8.20 -0.37
C VAL A 73 1.55 8.60 0.43
N ALA A 74 0.35 8.55 -0.19
CA ALA A 74 -0.89 8.84 0.51
C ALA A 74 -1.11 7.89 1.72
N HIS A 75 -0.87 6.60 1.54
CA HIS A 75 -0.98 5.61 2.62
C HIS A 75 0.09 5.79 3.72
N MET A 76 1.28 6.27 3.36
CA MET A 76 2.32 6.64 4.33
C MET A 76 1.90 7.84 5.18
N VAL A 77 1.30 8.87 4.56
CA VAL A 77 0.80 10.08 5.27
C VAL A 77 -0.33 9.72 6.24
N GLN A 78 -1.17 8.76 5.89
CA GLN A 78 -2.25 8.26 6.76
C GLN A 78 -1.73 7.41 7.94
N GLY A 79 -0.43 7.10 8.00
CA GLY A 79 0.16 6.26 9.05
C GLY A 79 -0.18 4.78 8.91
N ILE A 80 -0.67 4.38 7.74
CA ILE A 80 -1.10 3.00 7.45
C ILE A 80 0.08 2.18 6.93
N PHE A 81 1.01 2.83 6.21
CA PHE A 81 2.23 2.22 5.67
C PHE A 81 3.48 2.77 6.36
N PRO A 82 4.56 1.96 6.51
CA PRO A 82 5.83 2.43 7.05
C PRO A 82 6.45 3.52 6.17
N VAL A 83 6.77 4.67 6.77
CA VAL A 83 7.58 5.70 6.11
C VAL A 83 9.05 5.26 6.11
N ARG A 84 9.70 5.35 4.95
CA ARG A 84 11.13 5.01 4.83
C ARG A 84 11.96 6.09 5.51
N VAL A 85 12.19 5.98 6.81
CA VAL A 85 13.14 6.87 7.50
C VAL A 85 14.54 6.33 7.23
N ARG A 86 15.18 6.81 6.16
CA ARG A 86 16.64 6.71 6.10
C ARG A 86 17.15 7.51 7.30
N ALA A 87 17.81 6.85 8.24
CA ALA A 87 18.53 7.50 9.33
C ALA A 87 19.67 8.36 8.76
N ARG A 88 19.33 9.56 8.28
CA ARG A 88 20.18 10.73 8.07
C ARG A 88 19.34 11.87 7.48
N HIS A 89 19.04 12.84 8.34
CA HIS A 89 18.71 14.23 8.03
C HIS A 89 17.72 14.48 6.86
N ILE A 90 16.42 14.50 7.17
CA ILE A 90 15.41 15.06 6.26
C ILE A 90 15.35 16.58 6.51
N PRO A 91 15.65 17.44 5.53
CA PRO A 91 15.32 18.86 5.64
C PRO A 91 13.79 19.00 5.71
N ARG A 92 13.31 19.77 6.68
CA ARG A 92 11.88 19.90 7.05
C ARG A 92 11.01 20.61 6.00
N THR A 93 11.39 20.65 4.72
CA THR A 93 10.79 21.54 3.73
C THR A 93 9.69 20.92 2.88
N HIS A 94 9.48 19.58 2.90
CA HIS A 94 8.46 18.94 2.06
C HIS A 94 7.54 17.93 2.77
N LEU A 95 7.54 17.89 4.11
CA LEU A 95 6.56 17.10 4.85
C LEU A 95 5.45 18.02 5.37
N PRO A 96 4.16 17.71 5.16
CA PRO A 96 3.09 18.46 5.81
C PRO A 96 3.30 18.37 7.33
N ALA A 97 3.16 19.52 8.02
CA ALA A 97 3.55 19.71 9.43
C ALA A 97 2.97 18.68 10.42
N ALA A 98 1.93 17.93 10.03
CA ALA A 98 1.33 16.85 10.80
C ALA A 98 2.25 15.62 11.00
N ALA A 99 3.13 15.31 10.04
CA ALA A 99 3.98 14.11 10.10
C ALA A 99 5.28 14.31 10.91
N CYS A 100 5.57 15.53 11.37
CA CYS A 100 6.76 15.83 12.19
C CYS A 100 6.55 15.66 13.70
N ARG A 101 5.35 15.27 14.16
CA ARG A 101 5.14 14.96 15.58
C ARG A 101 5.42 13.48 15.82
N LEU A 102 6.69 13.15 16.04
CA LEU A 102 7.02 11.97 16.82
C LEU A 102 6.48 12.21 18.25
N PRO A 103 5.66 11.32 18.82
CA PRO A 103 5.32 11.41 20.23
C PRO A 103 6.61 11.17 21.04
N GLY A 104 7.12 12.24 21.62
CA GLY A 104 8.28 12.24 22.51
C GLY A 104 7.90 11.90 23.94
N HIS A 105 8.81 11.14 24.56
CA HIS A 105 9.12 10.97 25.99
C HIS A 105 8.01 10.61 26.98
#